data_AF-A0A9P5TUU6-F1
#
_entry.id   AF-A0A9P5TUU6-F1
#
_cell.length_a   1.000
_cell.length_b   1.000
_cell.length_c   1.000
_cell.angle_alpha   90.00
_cell.angle_beta   90.00
_cell.angle_gamma   90.00
#
_symmetry.space_group_name_H-M   'P 1'
#
loop_
_entity.id
_entity.type
_entity.pdbx_description
1 polymer ?
#
loop_
_entity_poly.entity_id
_entity_poly.type
_entity_poly.pdbx_seq_one_letter_code
_entity_poly.pdbx_strand_id
1 'polypeptide(L)'
;MSDPMAEPSVAPTHILALSSSRPPRNTSSPKQVTLYAIHSMVFAANCNSFPLLPFSPASTREGNKTNTVTLPVVHFALPAPDSFIILSTYIYTKSANYLRYELFPPNWASDVQSVVKKALFIHGLWANARAFGVVDTAFWEVIDECWRKVIRALSELTDWKPSA
;
A
#
# COMPACT_ATOMS: atom_id res chain seq x y z
N MET A 1 -40.42 12.97 7.96
CA MET A 1 -39.39 12.32 8.79
C MET A 1 -38.21 12.04 7.88
N SER A 2 -37.23 12.92 7.87
CA SER A 2 -35.97 12.76 7.12
C SER A 2 -35.02 11.95 8.01
N ASP A 3 -34.44 10.87 7.48
CA ASP A 3 -33.49 10.02 8.22
C ASP A 3 -32.23 10.84 8.57
N PRO A 4 -31.95 11.12 9.85
CA PRO A 4 -30.82 11.94 10.27
C PRO A 4 -29.46 11.22 10.15
N MET A 5 -29.44 9.97 9.68
CA MET A 5 -28.22 9.17 9.51
C MET A 5 -27.87 8.81 8.06
N ALA A 6 -28.62 9.28 7.06
CA ALA A 6 -28.25 9.13 5.65
C ALA A 6 -27.16 10.14 5.24
N GLU A 7 -26.06 10.20 5.99
CA GLU A 7 -24.87 10.89 5.52
C GLU A 7 -24.38 10.13 4.27
N PRO A 8 -24.25 10.81 3.12
CA PRO A 8 -23.80 10.16 1.91
C PRO A 8 -22.40 9.59 2.16
N SER A 9 -22.26 8.27 2.03
CA SER A 9 -20.96 7.61 2.04
C SER A 9 -20.02 8.35 1.08
N VAL A 10 -18.89 8.82 1.58
CA VAL A 10 -17.90 9.52 0.74
C VAL A 10 -17.38 8.52 -0.29
N ALA A 11 -17.77 8.70 -1.55
CA ALA A 11 -17.37 7.81 -2.63
C ALA A 11 -15.90 8.05 -2.99
N PRO A 12 -15.16 7.00 -3.41
CA PRO A 12 -13.85 7.16 -3.99
C PRO A 12 -13.88 8.12 -5.18
N THR A 13 -12.82 8.91 -5.32
CA THR A 13 -12.70 9.93 -6.38
C THR A 13 -12.02 9.40 -7.63
N HIS A 14 -11.11 8.44 -7.52
CA HIS A 14 -10.29 7.97 -8.63
C HIS A 14 -10.08 6.47 -8.54
N ILE A 15 -9.75 5.85 -9.67
CA ILE A 15 -9.19 4.51 -9.73
C ILE A 15 -7.71 4.62 -10.07
N LEU A 16 -6.83 4.11 -9.20
CA LEU A 16 -5.43 3.92 -9.52
C LEU A 16 -5.25 2.59 -10.25
N ALA A 17 -4.72 2.64 -11.47
CA ALA A 17 -4.27 1.50 -12.23
C ALA A 17 -2.77 1.28 -11.98
N LEU A 18 -2.46 0.35 -11.08
CA LEU A 18 -1.10 0.09 -10.63
C LEU A 18 -0.45 -1.00 -11.46
N SER A 19 0.80 -0.77 -11.83
CA SER A 19 1.61 -1.77 -12.52
C SER A 19 3.04 -1.76 -11.98
N SER A 20 3.79 -2.84 -12.22
CA SER A 20 5.19 -2.85 -11.80
C SER A 20 6.00 -1.88 -12.67
N SER A 21 6.87 -1.11 -12.03
CA SER A 21 7.91 -0.32 -12.70
C SER A 21 9.10 -1.16 -13.15
N ARG A 22 9.19 -2.42 -12.71
CA ARG A 22 10.24 -3.35 -13.15
C ARG A 22 10.06 -3.69 -14.64
N PRO A 23 11.16 -3.78 -15.42
CA PRO A 23 11.08 -4.21 -16.81
C PRO A 23 10.42 -5.59 -16.91
N PRO A 24 9.50 -5.79 -17.87
CA PRO A 24 8.89 -7.09 -18.08
C PRO A 24 9.98 -8.11 -18.45
N ARG A 25 9.97 -9.28 -17.78
CA ARG A 25 10.88 -10.38 -18.12
C ARG A 25 10.62 -10.95 -19.52
N ASN A 26 9.42 -10.72 -20.06
CA ASN A 26 9.01 -11.13 -21.39
C ASN A 26 8.14 -10.03 -22.01
N THR A 27 8.50 -9.54 -23.19
CA THR A 27 7.78 -8.46 -23.90
C THR A 27 6.50 -8.93 -24.58
N SER A 28 6.26 -10.24 -24.67
CA SER A 28 5.07 -10.80 -25.33
C SER A 28 3.85 -10.97 -24.41
N SER A 29 4.04 -10.94 -23.09
CA SER A 29 2.94 -11.05 -22.13
C SER A 29 2.34 -9.68 -21.79
N PRO A 30 1.00 -9.54 -21.71
CA PRO A 30 0.37 -8.27 -21.33
C PRO A 30 0.81 -7.83 -19.93
N LYS A 31 1.00 -6.51 -19.75
CA LYS A 31 1.39 -5.93 -18.46
C LYS A 31 0.27 -6.13 -17.45
N GLN A 32 0.56 -6.80 -16.33
CA GLN A 32 -0.40 -6.96 -15.25
C GLN A 32 -0.68 -5.60 -14.58
N VAL A 33 -1.97 -5.29 -14.43
CA VAL A 33 -2.45 -4.05 -13.81
C VAL A 33 -3.51 -4.39 -12.77
N THR A 34 -3.40 -3.79 -11.58
CA THR A 34 -4.38 -3.93 -10.50
C THR A 34 -5.06 -2.59 -10.25
N LEU A 35 -6.38 -2.58 -10.10
CA LEU A 35 -7.18 -1.37 -9.92
C LEU A 35 -7.52 -1.15 -8.43
N TYR A 36 -7.28 0.05 -7.91
CA TYR A 36 -7.61 0.44 -6.54
C TYR A 36 -8.40 1.75 -6.51
N ALA A 37 -9.54 1.76 -5.83
CA ALA A 37 -10.30 2.99 -5.61
C ALA A 37 -9.64 3.84 -4.52
N ILE A 38 -9.53 5.16 -4.76
CA ILE A 38 -8.88 6.10 -3.82
C ILE A 38 -9.61 7.43 -3.68
N HIS A 39 -9.32 8.13 -2.58
CA HIS A 39 -9.61 9.55 -2.40
C HIS A 39 -8.33 10.35 -2.65
N SER A 40 -8.33 11.19 -3.70
CA SER A 40 -7.15 11.99 -4.08
C SER A 40 -6.68 12.88 -2.92
N MET A 41 -7.62 13.45 -2.17
CA MET A 41 -7.33 14.28 -1.00
C MET A 41 -6.62 13.52 0.12
N VAL A 42 -6.99 12.25 0.37
CA VAL A 42 -6.33 11.42 1.38
C VAL A 42 -4.87 11.17 1.00
N PHE A 43 -4.59 10.87 -0.26
CA PHE A 43 -3.21 10.70 -0.70
C PHE A 43 -2.46 12.04 -0.73
N ALA A 44 -3.04 13.11 -1.28
CA ALA A 44 -2.41 14.43 -1.32
C ALA A 44 -2.05 14.98 0.07
N ALA A 45 -2.87 14.72 1.09
CA ALA A 45 -2.59 15.14 2.46
C ALA A 45 -1.45 14.35 3.14
N ASN A 46 -1.15 13.14 2.66
CA ASN A 46 -0.23 12.21 3.31
C ASN A 46 1.04 11.90 2.51
N CYS A 47 1.08 12.32 1.24
CA CYS A 47 2.09 11.94 0.26
C CYS A 47 2.57 13.19 -0.49
N ASN A 48 3.81 13.61 -0.25
CA ASN A 48 4.40 14.81 -0.84
C ASN A 48 4.72 14.66 -2.34
N SER A 49 4.85 13.43 -2.84
CA SER A 49 5.11 13.16 -4.27
C SER A 49 3.85 12.75 -5.02
N PHE A 50 2.67 12.87 -4.41
CA PHE A 50 1.41 12.52 -5.08
C PHE A 50 1.04 13.57 -6.12
N PRO A 51 0.86 13.19 -7.40
CA PRO A 51 0.60 14.16 -8.46
C PRO A 51 -0.82 14.72 -8.38
N LEU A 52 -1.02 15.86 -9.03
CA LEU A 52 -2.36 16.39 -9.30
C LEU A 52 -3.10 15.44 -10.24
N LEU A 53 -4.29 15.02 -9.82
CA LEU A 53 -5.15 14.14 -10.60
C LEU A 53 -6.19 14.95 -11.39
N PRO A 54 -6.73 14.39 -12.50
CA PRO A 54 -7.81 15.04 -13.24
C PRO A 54 -9.05 15.27 -12.36
N PHE A 55 -9.95 16.13 -12.83
CA PHE A 55 -11.22 16.34 -12.14
C PHE A 55 -12.03 15.03 -12.05
N SER A 56 -12.61 14.77 -10.87
CA SER A 56 -13.53 13.67 -10.65
C SER A 56 -14.92 14.20 -10.27
N PRO A 57 -15.99 13.78 -10.97
CA PRO A 57 -17.36 14.09 -10.58
C PRO A 57 -17.70 13.63 -9.15
N ALA A 58 -17.07 12.56 -8.66
CA ALA A 58 -17.32 12.06 -7.29
C ALA A 58 -16.80 13.01 -6.20
N SER A 59 -15.97 13.99 -6.57
CA SER A 59 -15.51 15.04 -5.65
C SER A 59 -16.59 16.10 -5.37
N THR A 60 -17.73 16.09 -6.07
CA THR A 60 -18.83 17.03 -5.85
C THR A 60 -20.01 16.37 -5.15
N ARG A 61 -20.82 17.18 -4.46
CA ARG A 61 -22.05 16.69 -3.82
C ARG A 61 -23.05 16.19 -4.87
N GLU A 62 -23.16 16.86 -6.03
CA GLU A 62 -24.01 16.40 -7.13
C GLU A 62 -23.62 15.01 -7.64
N GLY A 63 -22.32 14.75 -7.81
CA GLY A 63 -21.83 13.46 -8.30
C GLY A 63 -22.10 12.29 -7.36
N ASN A 64 -22.35 12.58 -6.08
CA ASN A 64 -22.68 11.59 -5.05
C ASN A 64 -24.20 11.48 -4.77
N LYS A 65 -25.07 12.14 -5.55
CA LYS A 65 -26.54 12.00 -5.42
C LYS A 65 -27.06 10.69 -5.99
N THR A 66 -26.31 10.07 -6.89
CA THR A 66 -26.66 8.82 -7.57
C THR A 66 -25.89 7.65 -6.99
N ASN A 67 -26.48 6.45 -6.98
CA ASN A 67 -25.79 5.21 -6.58
C ASN A 67 -24.70 4.76 -7.57
N THR A 68 -24.45 5.54 -8.62
CA THR A 68 -23.46 5.26 -9.67
C THR A 68 -22.67 6.53 -9.94
N VAL A 69 -21.35 6.41 -10.06
CA VAL A 69 -20.45 7.53 -10.36
C VAL A 69 -19.36 7.11 -11.35
N THR A 70 -18.99 8.01 -12.26
CA THR A 70 -17.90 7.79 -13.22
C THR A 70 -16.61 8.30 -12.62
N LEU A 71 -15.60 7.43 -12.50
CA LEU A 71 -14.31 7.74 -11.91
C LEU A 71 -13.20 7.76 -12.98
N PRO A 72 -12.34 8.79 -13.00
CA PRO A 72 -11.12 8.77 -13.81
C PRO A 72 -10.17 7.65 -13.36
N VAL A 73 -9.61 6.93 -14.35
CA VAL A 73 -8.58 5.91 -14.14
C VAL A 73 -7.21 6.54 -14.38
N VAL A 74 -6.34 6.48 -13.38
CA VAL A 74 -5.00 7.07 -13.42
C VAL A 74 -3.95 5.98 -13.27
N HIS A 75 -2.98 5.92 -14.18
CA HIS A 75 -1.94 4.90 -14.15
C HIS A 75 -0.75 5.30 -13.28
N PHE A 76 -0.25 4.37 -12.47
CA PHE A 76 1.00 4.52 -11.72
C PHE A 76 1.87 3.27 -11.83
N ALA A 77 3.16 3.47 -12.13
CA ALA A 77 4.15 2.42 -12.07
C ALA A 77 4.82 2.43 -10.68
N LEU A 78 4.65 1.36 -9.92
CA LEU A 78 5.21 1.21 -8.58
C LEU A 78 6.31 0.15 -8.52
N PRO A 79 7.32 0.33 -7.63
CA PRO A 79 8.35 -0.69 -7.39
C PRO A 79 7.78 -2.07 -7.04
N ALA A 80 6.77 -2.13 -6.16
CA ALA A 80 6.19 -3.38 -5.68
C ALA A 80 4.66 -3.27 -5.54
N PRO A 81 3.89 -3.35 -6.64
CA PRO A 81 2.44 -3.14 -6.64
C PRO A 81 1.69 -4.01 -5.62
N ASP A 82 2.14 -5.24 -5.39
CA ASP A 82 1.49 -6.19 -4.48
C ASP A 82 1.44 -5.71 -3.01
N SER A 83 2.35 -4.82 -2.62
CA SER A 83 2.37 -4.24 -1.27
C SER A 83 1.52 -2.98 -1.13
N PHE A 84 0.93 -2.48 -2.23
CA PHE A 84 0.19 -1.22 -2.22
C PHE A 84 -1.02 -1.24 -1.29
N ILE A 85 -1.74 -2.37 -1.19
CA ILE A 85 -2.94 -2.46 -0.34
C ILE A 85 -2.62 -2.23 1.14
N ILE A 86 -1.46 -2.70 1.60
CA ILE A 86 -1.02 -2.47 2.98
C ILE A 86 -0.66 -0.99 3.18
N LEU A 87 0.03 -0.40 2.20
CA LEU A 87 0.35 1.04 2.23
C LEU A 87 -0.91 1.91 2.27
N SER A 88 -1.85 1.67 1.36
CA SER A 88 -3.07 2.46 1.27
C SER A 88 -3.89 2.30 2.54
N THR A 89 -4.03 1.09 3.07
CA THR A 89 -4.74 0.84 4.33
C THR A 89 -4.12 1.61 5.50
N TYR A 90 -2.78 1.65 5.60
CA TYR A 90 -2.13 2.50 6.60
C TYR A 90 -2.41 3.98 6.38
N ILE A 91 -2.36 4.49 5.14
CA ILE A 91 -2.62 5.90 4.84
C ILE A 91 -4.04 6.30 5.29
N TYR A 92 -5.04 5.42 5.09
CA TYR A 92 -6.42 5.66 5.53
C TYR A 92 -6.62 5.54 7.04
N THR A 93 -6.04 4.52 7.66
CA THR A 93 -6.35 4.17 9.07
C THR A 93 -5.39 4.80 10.06
N LYS A 94 -4.19 5.19 9.62
CA LYS A 94 -3.06 5.62 10.46
C LYS A 94 -2.69 4.64 11.57
N SER A 95 -3.09 3.38 11.44
CA SER A 95 -2.91 2.37 12.47
C SER A 95 -1.55 1.68 12.34
N ALA A 96 -0.58 2.16 13.12
CA ALA A 96 0.73 1.52 13.24
C ALA A 96 0.62 0.09 13.79
N ASN A 97 -0.35 -0.17 14.68
CA ASN A 97 -0.57 -1.50 15.25
C ASN A 97 -1.08 -2.49 14.20
N TYR A 98 -2.04 -2.06 13.39
CA TYR A 98 -2.53 -2.88 12.27
C TYR A 98 -1.42 -3.16 11.26
N LEU A 99 -0.62 -2.14 10.92
CA LEU A 99 0.51 -2.32 10.01
C LEU A 99 1.52 -3.35 10.53
N ARG A 100 1.87 -3.31 11.82
CA ARG A 100 2.75 -4.31 12.44
C ARG A 100 2.17 -5.72 12.35
N TYR A 101 0.89 -5.86 12.64
CA TYR A 101 0.19 -7.14 12.61
C TYR A 101 0.19 -7.75 11.20
N GLU A 102 -0.15 -6.95 10.18
CA GLU A 102 -0.15 -7.38 8.77
C GLU A 102 1.27 -7.75 8.27
N LEU A 103 2.29 -7.02 8.72
CA LEU A 103 3.66 -7.32 8.34
C LEU A 103 4.17 -8.62 8.96
N PHE A 104 3.71 -9.03 10.14
CA PHE A 104 4.18 -10.24 10.81
C PHE A 104 3.04 -11.19 11.18
N PRO A 105 2.53 -11.97 10.21
CA PRO A 105 1.61 -13.06 10.52
C PRO A 105 2.31 -14.13 11.38
N PRO A 106 1.55 -15.00 12.07
CA PRO A 106 2.11 -16.15 12.77
C PRO A 106 3.04 -16.98 11.86
N ASN A 107 4.15 -17.47 12.42
CA ASN A 107 5.14 -18.30 11.71
C ASN A 107 5.83 -17.64 10.50
N TRP A 108 5.87 -16.31 10.42
CA TRP A 108 6.56 -15.60 9.32
C TRP A 108 8.06 -15.91 9.20
N ALA A 109 8.68 -16.43 10.28
CA ALA A 109 10.11 -16.75 10.37
C ALA A 109 10.38 -18.26 10.57
N SER A 110 9.54 -19.13 9.99
CA SER A 110 9.72 -20.60 10.09
C SER A 110 11.01 -21.12 9.47
N ASP A 111 11.51 -20.44 8.45
CA ASP A 111 12.66 -20.84 7.64
C ASP A 111 13.24 -19.63 6.90
N VAL A 112 14.45 -19.77 6.38
CA VAL A 112 15.18 -18.70 5.69
C VAL A 112 14.38 -18.16 4.49
N GLN A 113 13.67 -19.00 3.73
CA GLN A 113 12.90 -18.55 2.57
C GLN A 113 11.71 -17.69 2.99
N SER A 114 11.03 -18.05 4.06
CA SER A 114 9.92 -17.27 4.63
C SER A 114 10.40 -15.89 5.10
N VAL A 115 11.55 -15.83 5.78
CA VAL A 115 12.15 -14.56 6.21
C VAL A 115 12.59 -13.70 5.02
N VAL A 116 13.24 -14.28 4.01
CA VAL A 116 13.66 -13.56 2.79
C VAL A 116 12.44 -13.03 2.02
N LYS A 117 11.37 -13.82 1.88
CA LYS A 117 10.11 -13.36 1.27
C LYS A 117 9.54 -12.16 2.03
N LYS A 118 9.59 -12.19 3.36
CA LYS A 118 9.14 -11.08 4.19
C LYS A 118 10.03 -9.84 4.03
N ALA A 119 11.34 -10.02 3.97
CA ALA A 119 12.30 -8.94 3.70
C ALA A 119 11.99 -8.24 2.37
N LEU A 120 11.75 -9.02 1.30
CA LEU A 120 11.37 -8.49 -0.01
C LEU A 120 10.05 -7.71 0.04
N PHE A 121 9.07 -8.20 0.79
CA PHE A 121 7.78 -7.52 0.95
C PHE A 121 7.92 -6.19 1.69
N ILE A 122 8.64 -6.16 2.82
CA ILE A 122 8.88 -4.93 3.60
C ILE A 122 9.67 -3.92 2.79
N HIS A 123 10.69 -4.36 2.06
CA HIS A 123 11.42 -3.49 1.14
C HIS A 123 10.53 -2.94 0.04
N GLY A 124 9.65 -3.75 -0.54
CA GLY A 124 8.66 -3.32 -1.52
C GLY A 124 7.72 -2.24 -0.98
N LEU A 125 7.22 -2.44 0.24
CA LEU A 125 6.36 -1.48 0.94
C LEU A 125 7.09 -0.15 1.19
N TRP A 126 8.32 -0.21 1.70
CA TRP A 126 9.20 0.95 1.87
C TRP A 126 9.41 1.69 0.54
N ALA A 127 9.72 0.98 -0.55
CA ALA A 127 9.98 1.55 -1.85
C ALA A 127 8.73 2.24 -2.44
N ASN A 128 7.56 1.64 -2.27
CA ASN A 128 6.30 2.26 -2.65
C ASN A 128 6.02 3.53 -1.83
N ALA A 129 6.19 3.49 -0.51
CA ALA A 129 6.00 4.65 0.36
C ALA A 129 6.96 5.80 -0.01
N ARG A 130 8.20 5.46 -0.38
CA ARG A 130 9.18 6.40 -0.94
C ARG A 130 8.70 7.00 -2.26
N ALA A 131 8.18 6.18 -3.17
CA ALA A 131 7.66 6.65 -4.46
C ALA A 131 6.48 7.62 -4.31
N PHE A 132 5.58 7.37 -3.37
CA PHE A 132 4.50 8.30 -3.03
C PHE A 132 4.96 9.50 -2.19
N GLY A 133 6.13 9.43 -1.53
CA GLY A 133 6.62 10.48 -0.66
C GLY A 133 5.83 10.59 0.64
N VAL A 134 5.54 9.45 1.29
CA VAL A 134 4.80 9.41 2.56
C VAL A 134 5.49 10.26 3.63
N VAL A 135 4.77 11.20 4.23
CA VAL A 135 5.32 12.17 5.20
C VAL A 135 5.09 11.80 6.68
N ASP A 136 4.64 10.58 6.94
CA ASP A 136 4.26 10.12 8.28
C ASP A 136 5.43 9.46 9.03
N THR A 137 5.86 10.04 10.15
CA THR A 137 6.99 9.51 10.93
C THR A 137 6.67 8.14 11.53
N ALA A 138 5.44 7.94 12.02
CA ALA A 138 5.05 6.68 12.65
C ALA A 138 5.09 5.51 11.66
N PHE A 139 4.82 5.76 10.37
CA PHE A 139 4.98 4.77 9.32
C PHE A 139 6.44 4.30 9.22
N TRP A 140 7.37 5.26 9.12
CA TRP A 140 8.79 4.97 8.94
C TRP A 140 9.39 4.25 10.15
N GLU A 141 8.95 4.61 11.36
CA GLU A 141 9.33 3.91 12.60
C GLU A 141 8.88 2.44 12.59
N VAL A 142 7.65 2.15 12.13
CA VAL A 142 7.17 0.78 11.99
C VAL A 142 8.01 0.02 10.97
N ILE A 143 8.31 0.60 9.81
CA ILE A 143 9.12 -0.05 8.78
C ILE A 143 10.53 -0.38 9.31
N ASP A 144 11.17 0.54 10.03
CA ASP A 144 12.48 0.33 10.65
C ASP A 144 12.44 -0.80 11.71
N GLU A 145 11.45 -0.77 12.60
CA GLU A 145 11.24 -1.83 13.60
C GLU A 145 11.06 -3.19 12.92
N CYS A 146 10.25 -3.26 11.86
CA CYS A 146 10.01 -4.48 11.11
C CYS A 146 11.29 -4.97 10.42
N TRP A 147 12.06 -4.07 9.82
CA TRP A 147 13.32 -4.43 9.19
C TRP A 147 14.31 -5.03 10.19
N ARG A 148 14.43 -4.45 11.39
CA ARG A 148 15.26 -5.00 12.47
C ARG A 148 14.85 -6.42 12.87
N LYS A 149 13.54 -6.71 12.95
CA LYS A 149 13.05 -8.07 13.22
C LYS A 149 13.45 -9.06 12.14
N VAL A 150 13.37 -8.66 10.86
CA VAL A 150 13.80 -9.49 9.73
C VAL A 150 15.29 -9.82 9.81
N ILE A 151 16.14 -8.82 10.03
CA ILE A 151 17.60 -9.04 10.14
C ILE A 151 17.92 -9.98 11.29
N ARG A 152 17.29 -9.79 12.46
CA ARG A 152 17.46 -10.68 13.62
C ARG A 152 17.06 -12.13 13.29
N ALA A 153 15.90 -12.33 12.66
CA ALA A 153 15.44 -13.66 12.28
C ALA A 153 16.35 -14.33 11.24
N LEU A 154 16.90 -13.56 10.28
CA LEU A 154 17.90 -14.09 9.35
C LEU A 154 19.14 -14.56 10.08
N SER A 155 19.71 -13.74 10.96
CA SER A 155 20.89 -14.11 11.75
C SER A 155 20.65 -15.39 12.55
N GLU A 156 19.53 -15.48 13.28
CA GLU A 156 19.18 -16.66 14.08
C GLU A 156 19.05 -17.94 13.24
N LEU A 157 18.57 -17.85 12.00
CA LEU A 157 18.38 -19.00 11.10
C LEU A 157 19.65 -19.36 10.30
N THR A 158 20.56 -18.41 10.10
CA THR A 158 21.83 -18.64 9.37
C THR A 158 22.99 -18.99 10.29
N ASP A 159 22.90 -18.63 11.58
CA ASP A 159 23.90 -18.97 12.59
C ASP A 159 23.80 -20.47 12.95
N TRP A 160 24.43 -21.29 12.11
CA TRP A 160 24.68 -22.70 12.36
C TRP A 160 25.67 -22.87 13.53
N LYS A 161 25.21 -23.46 14.64
CA LYS A 161 26.10 -24.12 15.61
C LYS A 161 26.09 -25.62 15.34
N PRO A 162 27.20 -26.25 14.92
CA PRO A 162 27.26 -27.69 14.82
C PRO A 162 27.08 -28.29 16.21
N SER A 163 26.22 -29.31 16.33
CA SER A 163 26.11 -30.14 17.52
C SER A 163 27.48 -30.74 17.83
N ALA A 164 28.00 -30.45 19.03
CA ALA A 164 29.17 -31.13 19.58
C ALA A 164 28.87 -32.60 19.90
#